data_AF-A0A5B9QKJ1-F1
#
_entry.id   AF-A0A5B9QKJ1-F1
#
_cell.length_a   1.000
_cell.length_b   1.000
_cell.length_c   1.000
_cell.angle_alpha   90.00
_cell.angle_beta   90.00
_cell.angle_gamma   90.00
#
_symmetry.space_group_name_H-M   'P 1'
#
loop_
_entity.id
_entity.type
_entity.pdbx_description
1 polymer ?
#
loop_
_entity_poly.entity_id
_entity_poly.type
_entity_poly.pdbx_seq_one_letter_code
_entity_poly.pdbx_strand_id
1 'polypeptide(L)'
;MSVGDPSADMPRFRDQSIGLAIYGFLQIAMGGLAGLMVPLLLLSVAVSPQAGGTSAAQMIPAAGMYAVMAVALVWLGAGSVRGRRWARALTLVLAWMWLAMGVMALVVIIWWLPNMSKVFAAQGQNIPPQGVTFMYVMMIGTMSCMYVVLPGIFILFYQRADVRKTCEIKDPQVRWTDHCPLPVLSLSLLLGFGATSVLWSAGYGFVTPFFGIILKGISGALFFLGFSVLFGYLAWATYKLKIAAWWATLVAMVVFGLSTLISFSRISLMDLYREMNYPAEQLEMMEEMGVLEMNIPLMVSVNFAVFVGYLLWVYRYFPAATSVDQES
;
A
#
# COMPACT_ATOMS: atom_id res chain seq x y z
N MET A 1 40.32 33.79 36.54
CA MET A 1 39.00 33.34 36.02
C MET A 1 39.20 32.96 34.56
N SER A 2 39.21 31.66 34.28
CA SER A 2 39.29 31.14 32.91
C SER A 2 37.92 31.36 32.25
N VAL A 3 37.91 32.09 31.13
CA VAL A 3 36.73 32.24 30.28
C VAL A 3 36.50 30.87 29.62
N GLY A 4 35.50 30.14 30.10
CA GLY A 4 35.08 28.88 29.49
C GLY A 4 34.64 29.14 28.05
N ASP A 5 35.28 28.45 27.11
CA ASP A 5 34.94 28.45 25.70
C ASP A 5 33.48 27.99 25.53
N PRO A 6 32.55 28.84 25.05
CA PRO A 6 31.14 28.48 24.88
C PRO A 6 30.90 27.45 23.76
N SER A 7 31.94 27.05 23.02
CA SER A 7 31.79 26.20 21.84
C SER A 7 31.80 24.68 22.11
N ALA A 8 32.02 24.25 23.36
CA ALA A 8 32.29 22.86 23.68
C ALA A 8 31.09 21.91 23.69
N ASP A 9 29.84 22.38 23.53
CA ASP A 9 28.64 21.53 23.72
C ASP A 9 27.56 21.67 22.64
N MET A 10 27.94 22.09 21.42
CA MET A 10 27.04 21.92 20.27
C MET A 10 27.03 20.43 19.89
N PRO A 11 25.90 19.71 20.02
CA PRO A 11 25.85 18.28 19.69
C PRO A 11 26.32 18.08 18.26
N ARG A 12 27.46 17.37 18.13
CA ARG A 12 28.19 17.17 16.89
C ARG A 12 27.28 16.54 15.84
N PHE A 13 26.75 17.37 14.95
CA PHE A 13 25.89 16.95 13.86
C PHE A 13 26.68 16.01 12.93
N ARG A 14 26.19 14.79 12.76
CA ARG A 14 26.77 13.82 11.84
C ARG A 14 26.10 13.95 10.48
N ASP A 15 26.82 14.46 9.49
CA ASP A 15 26.37 14.51 8.10
C ASP A 15 26.02 13.10 7.59
N GLN A 16 24.78 12.93 7.09
CA GLN A 16 24.25 11.67 6.56
C GLN A 16 24.21 11.64 5.02
N SER A 17 24.94 12.54 4.35
CA SER A 17 25.01 12.62 2.88
C SER A 17 25.31 11.29 2.20
N ILE A 18 26.27 10.53 2.74
CA ILE A 18 26.65 9.21 2.20
C ILE A 18 25.51 8.21 2.38
N GLY A 19 24.87 8.19 3.56
CA GLY A 19 23.71 7.34 3.81
C GLY A 19 22.57 7.64 2.85
N LEU A 20 22.23 8.92 2.68
CA LEU A 20 21.20 9.36 1.73
C LEU A 20 21.50 8.92 0.29
N ALA A 21 22.77 8.93 -0.12
CA ALA A 21 23.19 8.41 -1.41
C ALA A 21 22.99 6.89 -1.51
N ILE A 22 23.45 6.11 -0.53
CA ILE A 22 23.32 4.64 -0.51
C ILE A 22 21.84 4.22 -0.56
N TYR A 23 21.00 4.76 0.31
CA TYR A 23 19.57 4.45 0.33
C TYR A 23 18.85 4.96 -0.92
N GLY A 24 19.31 6.08 -1.50
CA GLY A 24 18.78 6.58 -2.76
C GLY A 24 19.10 5.66 -3.95
N PHE A 25 20.33 5.14 -4.03
CA PHE A 25 20.70 4.14 -5.04
C PHE A 25 19.93 2.83 -4.86
N LEU A 26 19.74 2.38 -3.62
CA LEU A 26 18.93 1.20 -3.32
C LEU A 26 17.49 1.38 -3.84
N GLN A 27 16.86 2.54 -3.60
CA GLN A 27 15.52 2.85 -4.13
C GLN A 27 15.48 2.87 -5.66
N ILE A 28 16.49 3.47 -6.31
CA ILE A 28 16.57 3.49 -7.77
C ILE A 28 16.70 2.05 -8.32
N ALA A 29 17.55 1.22 -7.71
CA ALA A 29 17.71 -0.18 -8.11
C ALA A 29 16.39 -0.96 -7.97
N MET A 30 15.68 -0.79 -6.85
CA MET A 30 14.35 -1.37 -6.65
C MET A 30 13.34 -0.87 -7.68
N GLY A 31 13.38 0.42 -8.01
CA GLY A 31 12.54 0.99 -9.07
C GLY A 31 12.87 0.41 -10.45
N GLY A 32 14.15 0.17 -10.75
CA GLY A 32 14.58 -0.52 -11.95
C GLY A 32 14.07 -1.97 -12.02
N LEU A 33 14.17 -2.72 -10.91
CA LEU A 33 13.60 -4.07 -10.81
C LEU A 33 12.08 -4.08 -11.00
N ALA A 34 11.37 -3.14 -10.38
CA ALA A 34 9.94 -2.96 -10.59
C ALA A 34 9.62 -2.63 -12.07
N GLY A 35 10.43 -1.78 -12.71
CA GLY A 35 10.31 -1.46 -14.12
C GLY A 35 10.52 -2.67 -15.03
N LEU A 36 11.45 -3.57 -14.69
CA LEU A 36 11.67 -4.83 -15.41
C LEU A 36 10.48 -5.80 -15.32
N MET A 37 9.67 -5.72 -14.26
CA MET A 37 8.46 -6.55 -14.16
C MET A 37 7.44 -6.22 -15.25
N VAL A 38 7.40 -4.98 -15.75
CA VAL A 38 6.45 -4.57 -16.80
C VAL A 38 6.63 -5.36 -18.11
N PRO A 39 7.80 -5.38 -18.76
CA PRO A 39 7.99 -6.18 -19.96
C PRO A 39 7.88 -7.69 -19.69
N LEU A 40 8.27 -8.17 -18.51
CA LEU A 40 8.12 -9.59 -18.15
C LEU A 40 6.64 -10.00 -18.06
N LEU A 41 5.79 -9.17 -17.46
CA LEU A 41 4.34 -9.38 -17.40
C LEU A 41 3.69 -9.30 -18.79
N LEU A 42 4.15 -8.42 -19.66
CA LEU A 42 3.63 -8.34 -21.03
C LEU A 42 4.10 -9.52 -21.89
N LEU A 43 5.32 -10.00 -21.67
CA LEU A 43 5.86 -11.17 -22.34
C LEU A 43 5.11 -12.45 -21.92
N SER A 44 4.71 -12.57 -20.66
CA SER A 44 3.95 -13.75 -20.21
C SER A 44 2.60 -13.88 -20.94
N VAL A 45 1.94 -12.76 -21.26
CA VAL A 45 0.73 -12.75 -22.10
C VAL A 45 1.02 -13.26 -23.51
N ALA A 46 2.15 -12.86 -24.10
CA ALA A 46 2.51 -13.25 -25.47
C ALA A 46 2.91 -14.73 -25.59
N VAL A 47 3.51 -15.31 -24.54
CA VAL A 47 4.04 -16.68 -24.55
C VAL A 47 3.03 -17.70 -24.01
N SER A 48 2.04 -17.27 -23.23
CA SER A 48 1.06 -18.15 -22.57
C SER A 48 -0.38 -18.22 -23.18
N PRO A 49 -0.67 -17.98 -24.48
CA PRO A 49 -2.03 -18.14 -25.01
C PRO A 49 -2.65 -19.54 -24.84
N GLN A 50 -1.83 -20.57 -24.64
CA GLN A 50 -2.22 -21.98 -24.69
C GLN A 50 -2.46 -22.65 -23.32
N ALA A 51 -2.28 -21.94 -22.21
CA ALA A 51 -2.32 -22.53 -20.86
C ALA A 51 -3.39 -21.91 -19.94
N GLY A 52 -4.56 -21.53 -20.48
CA GLY A 52 -5.62 -20.92 -19.66
C GLY A 52 -5.20 -19.60 -18.98
N GLY A 53 -4.27 -18.87 -19.61
CA GLY A 53 -3.58 -17.71 -19.02
C GLY A 53 -4.50 -16.51 -18.75
N THR A 54 -4.12 -15.70 -17.75
CA THR A 54 -4.78 -14.43 -17.43
C THR A 54 -4.86 -13.52 -18.66
N SER A 55 -6.02 -12.91 -18.90
CA SER A 55 -6.22 -12.08 -20.09
C SER A 55 -5.30 -10.85 -20.09
N ALA A 56 -4.97 -10.35 -21.29
CA ALA A 56 -4.17 -9.13 -21.43
C ALA A 56 -4.78 -7.95 -20.66
N ALA A 57 -6.11 -7.83 -20.67
CA ALA A 57 -6.84 -6.78 -19.95
C ALA A 57 -6.65 -6.85 -18.42
N GLN A 58 -6.65 -8.05 -17.85
CA GLN A 58 -6.41 -8.28 -16.43
C GLN A 58 -4.95 -8.03 -16.02
N MET A 59 -4.01 -8.08 -16.97
CA MET A 59 -2.59 -7.78 -16.73
C MET A 59 -2.27 -6.28 -16.76
N ILE A 60 -3.10 -5.45 -17.41
CA ILE A 60 -2.90 -4.00 -17.50
C ILE A 60 -2.82 -3.35 -16.11
N PRO A 61 -3.73 -3.62 -15.15
CA PRO A 61 -3.62 -3.09 -13.80
C PRO A 61 -2.30 -3.45 -13.11
N ALA A 62 -1.85 -4.70 -13.20
CA ALA A 62 -0.59 -5.13 -12.59
C ALA A 62 0.62 -4.42 -13.22
N ALA A 63 0.69 -4.38 -14.56
CA ALA A 63 1.75 -3.70 -15.28
C ALA A 63 1.78 -2.19 -14.98
N GLY A 64 0.61 -1.55 -14.94
CA GLY A 64 0.47 -0.14 -14.58
C GLY A 64 0.94 0.14 -13.15
N MET A 65 0.63 -0.74 -12.19
CA MET A 65 1.06 -0.60 -10.81
C MET A 65 2.59 -0.69 -10.68
N TYR A 66 3.22 -1.65 -11.38
CA TYR A 66 4.68 -1.75 -11.43
C TYR A 66 5.33 -0.54 -12.09
N ALA A 67 4.73 0.00 -13.16
CA ALA A 67 5.23 1.21 -13.82
C ALA A 67 5.16 2.44 -12.89
N VAL A 68 4.03 2.65 -12.19
CA VAL A 68 3.87 3.74 -11.22
C VAL A 68 4.87 3.57 -10.07
N MET A 69 5.02 2.36 -9.54
CA MET A 69 5.97 2.07 -8.47
C MET A 69 7.42 2.30 -8.91
N ALA A 70 7.79 1.91 -10.14
CA ALA A 70 9.11 2.16 -10.72
C ALA A 70 9.41 3.66 -10.78
N VAL A 71 8.50 4.45 -11.34
CA VAL A 71 8.64 5.91 -11.42
C VAL A 71 8.74 6.53 -10.02
N ALA A 72 7.87 6.13 -9.10
CA ALA A 72 7.88 6.64 -7.73
C ALA A 72 9.19 6.33 -7.00
N LEU A 73 9.69 5.09 -7.07
CA LEU A 73 10.93 4.68 -6.42
C LEU A 73 12.16 5.35 -7.02
N VAL A 74 12.24 5.46 -8.36
CA VAL A 74 13.34 6.17 -9.03
C VAL A 74 13.32 7.66 -8.67
N TRP A 75 12.15 8.30 -8.67
CA TRP A 75 12.02 9.70 -8.28
C TRP A 75 12.42 9.90 -6.81
N LEU A 76 11.89 9.09 -5.89
CA LEU A 76 12.24 9.16 -4.47
C LEU A 76 13.74 8.93 -4.23
N GLY A 77 14.33 7.93 -4.88
CA GLY A 77 15.75 7.65 -4.76
C GLY A 77 16.61 8.80 -5.29
N ALA A 78 16.25 9.37 -6.44
CA ALA A 78 16.91 10.55 -7.00
C ALA A 78 16.74 11.81 -6.11
N GLY A 79 15.63 11.92 -5.38
CA GLY A 79 15.41 12.94 -4.37
C GLY A 79 16.25 12.71 -3.10
N SER A 80 16.39 11.46 -2.67
CA SER A 80 17.23 11.07 -1.53
C SER A 80 18.70 11.35 -1.79
N VAL A 81 19.24 10.95 -2.94
CA VAL A 81 20.65 11.23 -3.31
C VAL A 81 20.94 12.73 -3.25
N ARG A 82 19.95 13.56 -3.64
CA ARG A 82 20.04 15.03 -3.59
C ARG A 82 19.74 15.64 -2.22
N GLY A 83 19.40 14.83 -1.20
CA GLY A 83 19.07 15.29 0.15
C GLY A 83 17.80 16.14 0.22
N ARG A 84 16.81 15.89 -0.65
CA ARG A 84 15.55 16.66 -0.68
C ARG A 84 14.66 16.31 0.51
N ARG A 85 14.03 17.32 1.12
CA ARG A 85 13.13 17.14 2.29
C ARG A 85 11.90 16.31 1.96
N TRP A 86 11.28 16.58 0.80
CA TRP A 86 10.07 15.86 0.36
C TRP A 86 10.35 14.37 0.12
N ALA A 87 11.54 14.01 -0.38
CA ALA A 87 11.90 12.62 -0.64
C ALA A 87 12.00 11.81 0.66
N ARG A 88 12.58 12.40 1.72
CA ARG A 88 12.59 11.81 3.06
C ARG A 88 11.18 11.60 3.60
N ALA A 89 10.35 12.63 3.56
CA ALA A 89 8.99 12.57 4.10
C ALA A 89 8.15 11.49 3.40
N LEU A 90 8.16 11.47 2.07
CA LEU A 90 7.43 10.49 1.27
C LEU A 90 7.99 9.07 1.44
N THR A 91 9.31 8.90 1.44
CA THR A 91 9.93 7.59 1.70
C THR A 91 9.48 7.04 3.03
N LEU A 92 9.50 7.86 4.08
CA LEU A 92 9.13 7.41 5.42
C LEU A 92 7.64 7.00 5.47
N VAL A 93 6.77 7.81 4.87
CA VAL A 93 5.34 7.50 4.77
C VAL A 93 5.10 6.20 4.01
N LEU A 94 5.69 6.03 2.83
CA LEU A 94 5.53 4.83 2.01
C LEU A 94 6.13 3.59 2.69
N ALA A 95 7.26 3.72 3.40
CA ALA A 95 7.86 2.62 4.12
C ALA A 95 6.97 2.14 5.28
N TRP A 96 6.31 3.05 6.02
CA TRP A 96 5.33 2.67 7.04
C TRP A 96 4.09 2.00 6.45
N MET A 97 3.56 2.51 5.33
CA MET A 97 2.44 1.87 4.62
C MET A 97 2.82 0.46 4.15
N TRP A 98 4.00 0.34 3.55
CA TRP A 98 4.52 -0.93 3.07
C TRP A 98 4.71 -1.92 4.22
N LEU A 99 5.33 -1.50 5.33
CA LEU A 99 5.50 -2.35 6.52
C LEU A 99 4.15 -2.82 7.06
N ALA A 100 3.18 -1.91 7.19
CA ALA A 100 1.84 -2.26 7.70
C ALA A 100 1.15 -3.30 6.80
N MET A 101 1.14 -3.08 5.49
CA MET A 101 0.61 -4.03 4.51
C MET A 101 1.37 -5.36 4.54
N GLY A 102 2.68 -5.30 4.69
CA GLY A 102 3.58 -6.45 4.74
C GLY A 102 3.34 -7.35 5.94
N VAL A 103 3.22 -6.76 7.14
CA VAL A 103 2.89 -7.49 8.36
C VAL A 103 1.52 -8.14 8.25
N MET A 104 0.51 -7.41 7.75
CA MET A 104 -0.82 -7.99 7.52
C MET A 104 -0.76 -9.17 6.54
N ALA A 105 -0.06 -9.03 5.42
CA ALA A 105 0.09 -10.10 4.44
C ALA A 105 0.77 -11.34 5.03
N LEU A 106 1.81 -11.16 5.85
CA LEU A 106 2.47 -12.27 6.54
C LEU A 106 1.54 -12.99 7.52
N VAL A 107 0.75 -12.25 8.30
CA VAL A 107 -0.23 -12.86 9.22
C VAL A 107 -1.24 -13.71 8.45
N VAL A 108 -1.75 -13.19 7.33
CA VAL A 108 -2.68 -13.93 6.46
C VAL A 108 -2.03 -15.18 5.89
N ILE A 109 -0.81 -15.08 5.37
CA ILE A 109 -0.09 -16.24 4.81
C ILE A 109 0.14 -17.28 5.90
N ILE A 110 0.64 -16.89 7.07
CA ILE A 110 0.90 -17.82 8.19
C ILE A 110 -0.38 -18.53 8.62
N TRP A 111 -1.50 -17.81 8.65
CA TRP A 111 -2.79 -18.38 8.96
C TRP A 111 -3.30 -19.35 7.88
N TRP A 112 -2.99 -19.09 6.60
CA TRP A 112 -3.40 -19.92 5.47
C TRP A 112 -2.47 -21.13 5.19
N LEU A 113 -1.22 -21.12 5.70
CA LEU A 113 -0.23 -22.20 5.53
C LEU A 113 -0.75 -23.63 5.80
N PRO A 114 -1.57 -23.91 6.82
CA PRO A 114 -2.07 -25.26 7.07
C PRO A 114 -2.91 -25.83 5.93
N ASN A 115 -3.51 -24.97 5.11
CA ASN A 115 -4.30 -25.37 3.96
C ASN A 115 -3.44 -25.59 2.71
N MET A 116 -2.25 -24.98 2.61
CA MET A 116 -1.36 -25.15 1.45
C MET A 116 -0.92 -26.60 1.23
N SER A 117 -0.73 -27.39 2.29
CA SER A 117 -0.37 -28.81 2.17
C SER A 117 -1.49 -29.64 1.51
N LYS A 118 -2.76 -29.27 1.73
CA LYS A 118 -3.91 -29.90 1.07
C LYS A 118 -3.90 -29.62 -0.44
N VAL A 119 -3.49 -28.42 -0.83
CA VAL A 119 -3.37 -28.01 -2.24
C VAL A 119 -2.35 -28.86 -2.98
N PHE A 120 -1.15 -29.04 -2.42
CA PHE A 120 -0.12 -29.89 -3.05
C PHE A 120 -0.59 -31.34 -3.21
N ALA A 121 -1.26 -31.87 -2.18
CA ALA A 121 -1.84 -33.21 -2.23
C ALA A 121 -2.91 -33.33 -3.33
N ALA A 122 -3.79 -32.33 -3.48
CA ALA A 122 -4.82 -32.29 -4.52
C ALA A 122 -4.21 -32.25 -5.94
N GLN A 123 -3.08 -31.56 -6.11
CA GLN A 123 -2.34 -31.52 -7.38
C GLN A 123 -1.50 -32.78 -7.66
N GLY A 124 -1.66 -33.84 -6.85
CA GLY A 124 -0.88 -35.07 -6.98
C GLY A 124 0.61 -34.90 -6.64
N GLN A 125 1.00 -33.77 -6.04
CA GLN A 125 2.37 -33.49 -5.65
C GLN A 125 2.64 -34.04 -4.25
N ASN A 126 3.20 -35.25 -4.17
CA ASN A 126 3.67 -35.84 -2.92
C ASN A 126 5.04 -35.27 -2.54
N ILE A 127 5.05 -34.05 -1.99
CA ILE A 127 6.26 -33.41 -1.49
C ILE A 127 6.62 -34.04 -0.13
N PRO A 128 7.86 -34.55 0.07
CA PRO A 128 8.30 -35.05 1.36
C PRO A 128 8.13 -33.97 2.47
N PRO A 129 7.84 -34.35 3.74
CA PRO A 129 7.61 -33.37 4.82
C PRO A 129 8.76 -32.36 5.01
N GLN A 130 9.99 -32.80 4.77
CA GLN A 130 11.18 -31.93 4.81
C GLN A 130 11.18 -30.89 3.67
N GLY A 131 10.71 -31.28 2.48
CA GLY A 131 10.57 -30.39 1.33
C GLY A 131 9.51 -29.30 1.55
N VAL A 132 8.37 -29.66 2.15
CA VAL A 132 7.31 -28.70 2.52
C VAL A 132 7.84 -27.70 3.56
N THR A 133 8.54 -28.18 4.58
CA THR A 133 9.14 -27.32 5.61
C THR A 133 10.15 -26.35 5.01
N PHE A 134 11.04 -26.84 4.14
CA PHE A 134 12.02 -26.01 3.43
C PHE A 134 11.32 -24.94 2.57
N MET A 135 10.28 -25.31 1.83
CA MET A 135 9.50 -24.38 1.02
C MET A 135 8.85 -23.29 1.87
N TYR A 136 8.25 -23.63 3.02
CA TYR A 136 7.67 -22.66 3.94
C TYR A 136 8.71 -21.71 4.54
N VAL A 137 9.87 -22.23 4.96
CA VAL A 137 10.97 -21.41 5.48
C VAL A 137 11.46 -20.43 4.42
N MET A 138 11.64 -20.88 3.18
CA MET A 138 12.04 -20.01 2.07
C MET A 138 10.97 -18.97 1.76
N MET A 139 9.70 -19.37 1.63
CA MET A 139 8.61 -18.45 1.33
C MET A 139 8.45 -17.39 2.42
N ILE A 140 8.34 -17.80 3.69
CA ILE A 140 8.19 -16.86 4.83
C ILE A 140 9.46 -16.02 4.99
N GLY A 141 10.64 -16.61 4.84
CA GLY A 141 11.91 -15.90 4.95
C GLY A 141 12.04 -14.81 3.90
N THR A 142 11.78 -15.12 2.63
CA THR A 142 11.80 -14.15 1.52
C THR A 142 10.73 -13.08 1.70
N MET A 143 9.49 -13.47 2.04
CA MET A 143 8.41 -12.52 2.28
C MET A 143 8.73 -11.59 3.47
N SER A 144 9.24 -12.12 4.57
CA SER A 144 9.63 -11.33 5.75
C SER A 144 10.78 -10.37 5.44
N CYS A 145 11.77 -10.82 4.67
CA CYS A 145 12.86 -9.96 4.22
C CYS A 145 12.33 -8.78 3.38
N MET A 146 11.47 -9.06 2.41
CA MET A 146 10.94 -8.05 1.49
C MET A 146 9.93 -7.10 2.14
N TYR A 147 9.00 -7.63 2.94
CA TYR A 147 7.84 -6.91 3.45
C TYR A 147 8.00 -6.35 4.86
N VAL A 148 9.01 -6.78 5.62
CA VAL A 148 9.26 -6.33 6.99
C VAL A 148 10.65 -5.75 7.14
N VAL A 149 11.69 -6.53 6.82
CA VAL A 149 13.08 -6.10 7.05
C VAL A 149 13.40 -4.88 6.20
N LEU A 150 13.14 -4.96 4.89
CA LEU A 150 13.49 -3.90 3.96
C LEU A 150 12.78 -2.57 4.26
N PRO A 151 11.44 -2.47 4.37
CA PRO A 151 10.80 -1.21 4.79
C PRO A 151 11.23 -0.79 6.21
N GLY A 152 11.49 -1.74 7.12
CA GLY A 152 12.03 -1.47 8.45
C GLY A 152 13.37 -0.73 8.42
N ILE A 153 14.30 -1.15 7.56
CA ILE A 153 15.60 -0.48 7.39
C ILE A 153 15.38 0.97 6.88
N PHE A 154 14.48 1.19 5.92
CA PHE A 154 14.14 2.54 5.46
C PHE A 154 13.58 3.40 6.60
N ILE A 155 12.66 2.87 7.40
CA ILE A 155 12.09 3.58 8.55
C ILE A 155 13.21 3.96 9.53
N LEU A 156 14.03 2.99 9.94
CA LEU A 156 15.11 3.21 10.91
C LEU A 156 16.10 4.27 10.43
N PHE A 157 16.44 4.31 9.14
CA PHE A 157 17.34 5.31 8.60
C PHE A 157 16.68 6.70 8.50
N TYR A 158 15.53 6.83 7.83
CA TYR A 158 14.92 8.12 7.54
C TYR A 158 14.24 8.80 8.75
N GLN A 159 13.99 8.06 9.83
CA GLN A 159 13.53 8.64 11.10
C GLN A 159 14.63 9.36 11.88
N ARG A 160 15.91 9.08 11.63
CA ARG A 160 17.02 9.67 12.41
C ARG A 160 17.04 11.19 12.32
N ALA A 161 17.27 11.83 13.46
CA ALA A 161 17.38 13.29 13.56
C ALA A 161 18.52 13.85 12.69
N ASP A 162 19.63 13.12 12.57
CA ASP A 162 20.75 13.51 11.71
C ASP A 162 20.38 13.55 10.22
N VAL A 163 19.58 12.57 9.76
CA VAL A 163 19.12 12.52 8.36
C VAL A 163 18.18 13.69 8.08
N ARG A 164 17.27 13.97 9.02
CA ARG A 164 16.39 15.14 8.96
C ARG A 164 17.18 16.44 8.82
N LYS A 165 18.12 16.68 9.73
CA LYS A 165 18.96 17.89 9.74
C LYS A 165 19.80 18.00 8.46
N THR A 166 20.35 16.88 7.96
CA THR A 166 21.08 16.85 6.69
C THR A 166 20.20 17.31 5.52
N CYS A 167 18.96 16.83 5.44
CA CYS A 167 18.03 17.27 4.40
C CYS A 167 17.61 18.74 4.57
N GLU A 168 17.44 19.22 5.80
CA GLU A 168 17.09 20.63 6.07
C GLU A 168 18.23 21.59 5.67
N ILE A 169 19.49 21.20 5.88
CA ILE A 169 20.66 21.98 5.44
C ILE A 169 20.79 21.97 3.90
N LYS A 170 20.58 20.82 3.26
CA LYS A 170 20.73 20.68 1.79
C LYS A 170 19.57 21.25 0.98
N ASP A 171 18.36 21.25 1.53
CA ASP A 171 17.15 21.73 0.89
C ASP A 171 16.44 22.72 1.82
N PRO A 172 16.95 23.97 1.94
CA PRO A 172 16.42 24.96 2.88
C PRO A 172 15.02 25.47 2.50
N GLN A 173 14.59 25.25 1.25
CA GLN A 173 13.25 25.61 0.81
C GLN A 173 12.19 24.76 1.51
N VAL A 174 11.16 25.40 2.06
CA VAL A 174 9.98 24.72 2.57
C VAL A 174 9.28 24.00 1.41
N ARG A 175 9.03 22.70 1.56
CA ARG A 175 8.36 21.87 0.55
C ARG A 175 6.91 21.65 0.92
N TRP A 176 6.10 21.27 -0.06
CA TRP A 176 4.69 20.97 0.14
C TRP A 176 4.46 19.88 1.20
N THR A 177 5.38 18.93 1.37
CA THR A 177 5.33 17.89 2.41
C THR A 177 5.50 18.42 3.83
N ASP A 178 6.06 19.63 4.01
CA ASP A 178 6.25 20.25 5.32
C ASP A 178 4.98 20.96 5.82
N HIS A 179 3.99 21.18 4.96
CA HIS A 179 2.76 21.92 5.28
C HIS A 179 1.74 21.10 6.07
N CYS A 180 1.93 19.78 6.17
CA CYS A 180 1.05 18.90 6.92
C CYS A 180 1.85 17.89 7.75
N PRO A 181 1.37 17.49 8.94
CA PRO A 181 1.99 16.43 9.71
C PRO A 181 2.09 15.12 8.90
N LEU A 182 3.19 14.37 9.08
CA LEU A 182 3.43 13.11 8.36
C LEU A 182 2.26 12.11 8.45
N PRO A 183 1.58 11.92 9.60
CA PRO A 183 0.38 11.08 9.68
C PRO A 183 -0.76 11.52 8.76
N VAL A 184 -1.00 12.82 8.67
CA VAL A 184 -2.04 13.36 7.79
C VAL A 184 -1.62 13.22 6.34
N LEU A 185 -0.33 13.40 6.04
CA LEU A 185 0.23 13.15 4.71
C LEU A 185 0.03 11.70 4.28
N SER A 186 0.28 10.73 5.17
CA SER A 186 0.00 9.32 4.87
C SER A 186 -1.48 9.07 4.59
N LEU A 187 -2.39 9.61 5.40
CA LEU A 187 -3.82 9.47 5.12
C LEU A 187 -4.20 10.09 3.77
N SER A 188 -3.70 11.28 3.46
CA SER A 188 -3.94 11.97 2.19
C SER A 188 -3.42 11.16 1.00
N LEU A 189 -2.20 10.62 1.08
CA LEU A 189 -1.63 9.80 0.01
C LEU A 189 -2.36 8.47 -0.18
N LEU A 190 -2.83 7.84 0.90
CA LEU A 190 -3.64 6.63 0.80
C LEU A 190 -4.99 6.90 0.13
N LEU A 191 -5.65 8.01 0.50
CA LEU A 191 -6.88 8.45 -0.17
C LEU A 191 -6.61 8.78 -1.65
N GLY A 192 -5.50 9.45 -1.94
CA GLY A 192 -5.07 9.75 -3.31
C GLY A 192 -4.81 8.49 -4.14
N PHE A 193 -4.19 7.47 -3.53
CA PHE A 193 -4.04 6.16 -4.15
C PHE A 193 -5.40 5.49 -4.38
N GLY A 194 -6.32 5.53 -3.41
CA GLY A 194 -7.69 5.05 -3.58
C GLY A 194 -8.47 5.76 -4.70
N ALA A 195 -8.15 7.04 -4.96
CA ALA A 195 -8.73 7.79 -6.07
C ALA A 195 -8.34 7.22 -7.45
N THR A 196 -7.26 6.43 -7.54
CA THR A 196 -6.86 5.75 -8.78
C THR A 196 -7.59 4.44 -9.04
N SER A 197 -8.52 4.04 -8.14
CA SER A 197 -9.28 2.78 -8.23
C SER A 197 -9.96 2.52 -9.59
N VAL A 198 -10.49 3.56 -10.24
CA VAL A 198 -11.10 3.43 -11.58
C VAL A 198 -10.12 2.91 -12.64
N LEU A 199 -8.83 3.21 -12.52
CA LEU A 199 -7.80 2.72 -13.46
C LEU A 199 -7.58 1.22 -13.28
N TRP A 200 -7.58 0.76 -12.03
CA TRP A 200 -7.33 -0.64 -11.69
C TRP A 200 -8.54 -1.52 -11.98
N SER A 201 -9.76 -1.01 -11.73
CA SER A 201 -11.00 -1.77 -11.93
C SER A 201 -11.40 -1.94 -13.40
N ALA A 202 -10.91 -1.08 -14.30
CA ALA A 202 -11.18 -1.17 -15.72
C ALA A 202 -10.73 -2.51 -16.33
N GLY A 203 -9.56 -3.03 -15.91
CA GLY A 203 -9.05 -4.33 -16.36
C GLY A 203 -9.88 -5.53 -15.90
N TYR A 204 -10.79 -5.32 -14.96
CA TYR A 204 -11.68 -6.32 -14.38
C TYR A 204 -13.17 -6.05 -14.70
N GLY A 205 -13.47 -5.26 -15.73
CA GLY A 205 -14.85 -5.00 -16.17
C GLY A 205 -15.67 -4.13 -15.22
N PHE A 206 -15.01 -3.36 -14.34
CA PHE A 206 -15.64 -2.55 -13.29
C PHE A 206 -16.53 -3.36 -12.33
N VAL A 207 -16.18 -4.63 -12.12
CA VAL A 207 -16.95 -5.50 -11.23
C VAL A 207 -16.60 -5.19 -9.79
N THR A 208 -17.62 -4.92 -8.96
CA THR A 208 -17.42 -4.65 -7.54
C THR A 208 -18.65 -5.02 -6.72
N PRO A 209 -18.46 -5.62 -5.53
CA PRO A 209 -19.56 -5.89 -4.62
C PRO A 209 -19.96 -4.62 -3.87
N PHE A 210 -21.26 -4.36 -3.77
CA PHE A 210 -21.82 -3.23 -3.04
C PHE A 210 -23.10 -3.66 -2.31
N PHE A 211 -23.10 -3.63 -0.97
CA PHE A 211 -24.25 -4.03 -0.12
C PHE A 211 -24.92 -5.36 -0.52
N GLY A 212 -24.14 -6.38 -0.91
CA GLY A 212 -24.70 -7.69 -1.28
C GLY A 212 -25.24 -7.79 -2.70
N ILE A 213 -25.03 -6.79 -3.54
CA ILE A 213 -25.23 -6.87 -5.00
C ILE A 213 -23.89 -6.73 -5.72
N ILE A 214 -23.77 -7.33 -6.90
CA ILE A 214 -22.59 -7.17 -7.77
C ILE A 214 -22.90 -6.09 -8.81
N LEU A 215 -22.16 -4.98 -8.75
CA LEU A 215 -22.18 -3.94 -9.79
C LEU A 215 -21.20 -4.32 -10.89
N LYS A 216 -21.59 -4.11 -12.16
CA LYS A 216 -20.76 -4.44 -13.33
C LYS A 216 -21.06 -3.51 -14.50
N GLY A 217 -20.12 -3.42 -15.45
CA GLY A 217 -20.27 -2.57 -16.62
C GLY A 217 -20.45 -1.09 -16.25
N ILE A 218 -21.50 -0.44 -16.77
CA ILE A 218 -21.72 1.00 -16.58
C ILE A 218 -22.00 1.36 -15.11
N SER A 219 -22.79 0.56 -14.38
CA SER A 219 -23.11 0.87 -12.98
C SER A 219 -21.87 0.78 -12.09
N GLY A 220 -21.03 -0.22 -12.32
CA GLY A 220 -19.72 -0.35 -11.68
C GLY A 220 -18.77 0.79 -12.06
N ALA A 221 -18.73 1.17 -13.33
CA ALA A 221 -17.90 2.29 -13.79
C ALA A 221 -18.31 3.62 -13.14
N LEU A 222 -19.61 3.92 -13.05
CA LEU A 222 -20.13 5.10 -12.36
C LEU A 222 -19.81 5.07 -10.86
N PHE A 223 -19.89 3.90 -10.23
CA PHE A 223 -19.50 3.73 -8.83
C PHE A 223 -18.02 4.07 -8.62
N PHE A 224 -17.11 3.47 -9.41
CA PHE A 224 -15.68 3.75 -9.31
C PHE A 224 -15.34 5.19 -9.66
N LEU A 225 -16.03 5.82 -10.62
CA LEU A 225 -15.84 7.23 -10.93
C LEU A 225 -16.23 8.13 -9.74
N GLY A 226 -17.40 7.87 -9.14
CA GLY A 226 -17.84 8.59 -7.94
C GLY A 226 -16.88 8.38 -6.76
N PHE A 227 -16.42 7.16 -6.57
CA PHE A 227 -15.41 6.81 -5.57
C PHE A 227 -14.10 7.57 -5.81
N SER A 228 -13.61 7.59 -7.05
CA SER A 228 -12.41 8.33 -7.46
C SER A 228 -12.51 9.83 -7.17
N VAL A 229 -13.63 10.46 -7.53
CA VAL A 229 -13.86 11.89 -7.27
C VAL A 229 -13.92 12.16 -5.77
N LEU A 230 -14.67 11.36 -5.01
CA LEU A 230 -14.78 11.47 -3.56
C LEU A 230 -13.42 11.35 -2.89
N PHE A 231 -12.65 10.31 -3.23
CA PHE A 231 -11.35 10.06 -2.61
C PHE A 231 -10.31 11.09 -3.02
N GLY A 232 -10.33 11.57 -4.26
CA GLY A 232 -9.47 12.68 -4.70
C GLY A 232 -9.76 13.96 -3.93
N TYR A 233 -11.04 14.29 -3.74
CA TYR A 233 -11.45 15.44 -2.92
C TYR A 233 -11.03 15.27 -1.46
N LEU A 234 -11.29 14.11 -0.85
CA LEU A 234 -10.92 13.83 0.54
C LEU A 234 -9.40 13.85 0.73
N ALA A 235 -8.62 13.33 -0.22
CA ALA A 235 -7.16 13.40 -0.19
C ALA A 235 -6.66 14.85 -0.12
N TRP A 236 -7.19 15.71 -0.98
CA TRP A 236 -6.86 17.14 -0.98
C TRP A 236 -7.33 17.85 0.29
N ALA A 237 -8.56 17.61 0.73
CA ALA A 237 -9.14 18.28 1.88
C ALA A 237 -8.48 17.85 3.20
N THR A 238 -8.10 16.57 3.33
CA THR A 238 -7.29 16.03 4.42
C THR A 238 -5.89 16.65 4.41
N TYR A 239 -5.25 16.79 3.24
CA TYR A 239 -3.97 17.50 3.13
C TYR A 239 -4.07 18.97 3.59
N LYS A 240 -5.21 19.61 3.35
CA LYS A 240 -5.53 20.96 3.84
C LYS A 240 -6.01 21.01 5.30
N LEU A 241 -5.92 19.90 6.04
CA LEU A 241 -6.27 19.81 7.47
C LEU A 241 -7.71 20.24 7.79
N LYS A 242 -8.64 20.07 6.85
CA LYS A 242 -10.06 20.38 7.08
C LYS A 242 -10.69 19.30 7.96
N ILE A 243 -11.17 19.66 9.15
CA ILE A 243 -11.80 18.69 10.08
C ILE A 243 -13.03 17.99 9.47
N ALA A 244 -13.79 18.69 8.61
CA ALA A 244 -14.90 18.09 7.88
C ALA A 244 -14.46 16.93 6.97
N ALA A 245 -13.25 16.99 6.40
CA ALA A 245 -12.71 15.92 5.58
C ALA A 245 -12.36 14.68 6.40
N TRP A 246 -11.93 14.87 7.65
CA TRP A 246 -11.70 13.75 8.57
C TRP A 246 -13.01 13.01 8.87
N TRP A 247 -14.07 13.75 9.25
CA TRP A 247 -15.39 13.15 9.49
C TRP A 247 -15.95 12.47 8.25
N ALA A 248 -15.85 13.12 7.08
CA ALA A 248 -16.28 12.54 5.82
C ALA A 248 -15.50 11.27 5.46
N THR A 249 -14.18 11.24 5.73
CA THR A 249 -13.36 10.04 5.56
C THR A 249 -13.80 8.93 6.50
N LEU A 250 -14.04 9.23 7.77
CA LEU A 250 -14.54 8.24 8.74
C LEU A 250 -15.87 7.64 8.29
N VAL A 251 -16.84 8.49 7.92
CA VAL A 251 -18.16 8.04 7.42
C VAL A 251 -18.01 7.20 6.17
N ALA A 252 -17.23 7.65 5.18
CA ALA A 252 -16.98 6.90 3.95
C ALA A 252 -16.41 5.51 4.28
N MET A 253 -15.43 5.42 5.18
CA MET A 253 -14.80 4.15 5.54
C MET A 253 -15.77 3.22 6.28
N VAL A 254 -16.59 3.75 7.18
CA VAL A 254 -17.65 2.97 7.86
C VAL A 254 -18.65 2.43 6.83
N VAL A 255 -19.11 3.27 5.90
CA VAL A 255 -20.06 2.86 4.85
C VAL A 255 -19.46 1.79 3.94
N PHE A 256 -18.23 1.97 3.45
CA PHE A 256 -17.57 0.98 2.60
C PHE A 256 -17.19 -0.30 3.35
N GLY A 257 -16.77 -0.19 4.61
CA GLY A 257 -16.51 -1.34 5.48
C GLY A 257 -17.77 -2.18 5.68
N LEU A 258 -18.89 -1.55 6.07
CA LEU A 258 -20.18 -2.22 6.22
C LEU A 258 -20.68 -2.82 4.90
N SER A 259 -20.56 -2.09 3.79
CA SER A 259 -20.90 -2.60 2.46
C SER A 259 -20.10 -3.87 2.13
N THR A 260 -18.81 -3.88 2.43
CA THR A 260 -17.92 -5.02 2.17
C THR A 260 -18.31 -6.23 3.03
N LEU A 261 -18.59 -6.02 4.33
CA LEU A 261 -19.04 -7.08 5.23
C LEU A 261 -20.40 -7.67 4.82
N ILE A 262 -21.37 -6.82 4.50
CA ILE A 262 -22.69 -7.25 3.99
C ILE A 262 -22.53 -7.99 2.67
N SER A 263 -21.62 -7.55 1.80
CA SER A 263 -21.43 -8.22 0.52
C SER A 263 -20.82 -9.60 0.66
N PHE A 264 -19.72 -9.75 1.38
CA PHE A 264 -19.06 -11.06 1.55
C PHE A 264 -19.76 -11.99 2.54
N SER A 265 -20.80 -11.54 3.23
CA SER A 265 -21.72 -12.43 3.97
C SER A 265 -22.85 -12.99 3.10
N ARG A 266 -23.06 -12.43 1.90
CA ARG A 266 -24.15 -12.82 0.98
C ARG A 266 -23.66 -13.39 -0.34
N ILE A 267 -22.52 -12.90 -0.82
CA ILE A 267 -21.93 -13.23 -2.11
C ILE A 267 -20.65 -14.03 -1.84
N SER A 268 -20.48 -15.15 -2.55
CA SER A 268 -19.22 -15.90 -2.48
C SER A 268 -18.12 -15.16 -3.25
N LEU A 269 -16.88 -15.27 -2.79
CA LEU A 269 -15.73 -14.71 -3.51
C LEU A 269 -15.62 -15.30 -4.94
N MET A 270 -16.09 -16.53 -5.13
CA MET A 270 -16.10 -17.20 -6.43
C MET A 270 -17.09 -16.58 -7.42
N ASP A 271 -18.28 -16.17 -6.95
CA ASP A 271 -19.24 -15.45 -7.79
C ASP A 271 -18.69 -14.11 -8.27
N LEU A 272 -17.92 -13.42 -7.41
CA LEU A 272 -17.23 -12.19 -7.77
C LEU A 272 -16.21 -12.43 -8.89
N TYR A 273 -15.37 -13.47 -8.78
CA TYR A 273 -14.37 -13.78 -9.81
C TYR A 273 -14.98 -14.25 -11.13
N ARG A 274 -16.09 -15.00 -11.07
CA ARG A 274 -16.87 -15.36 -12.27
C ARG A 274 -17.34 -14.11 -13.01
N GLU A 275 -17.88 -13.14 -12.30
CA GLU A 275 -18.34 -11.88 -12.88
C GLU A 275 -17.17 -11.03 -13.43
N MET A 276 -15.97 -11.16 -12.86
CA MET A 276 -14.73 -10.56 -13.39
C MET A 276 -14.18 -11.26 -14.66
N ASN A 277 -14.90 -12.25 -15.21
CA ASN A 277 -14.55 -13.03 -16.40
C ASN A 277 -13.21 -13.79 -16.27
N TYR A 278 -12.96 -14.37 -15.10
CA TYR A 278 -11.85 -15.31 -14.93
C TYR A 278 -12.12 -16.61 -15.72
N PRO A 279 -11.09 -17.20 -16.37
CA PRO A 279 -11.22 -18.49 -17.04
C PRO A 279 -11.70 -19.59 -16.09
N ALA A 280 -12.53 -20.52 -16.59
CA ALA A 280 -13.10 -21.61 -15.80
C ALA A 280 -12.02 -22.47 -15.11
N GLU A 281 -10.94 -22.81 -15.83
CA GLU A 281 -9.80 -23.57 -15.29
C GLU A 281 -9.13 -22.86 -14.10
N GLN A 282 -9.04 -21.52 -14.14
CA GLN A 282 -8.49 -20.75 -13.02
C GLN A 282 -9.42 -20.75 -11.82
N LEU A 283 -10.74 -20.68 -12.05
CA LEU A 283 -11.74 -20.72 -11.00
C LEU A 283 -11.76 -22.10 -10.31
N GLU A 284 -11.68 -23.17 -11.08
CA GLU A 284 -11.56 -24.55 -10.56
C GLU A 284 -10.29 -24.71 -9.70
N MET A 285 -9.14 -24.24 -10.21
CA MET A 285 -7.91 -24.24 -9.44
C MET A 285 -8.04 -23.43 -8.13
N MET A 286 -8.69 -22.26 -8.16
CA MET A 286 -8.92 -21.43 -6.97
C MET A 286 -9.84 -22.10 -5.95
N GLU A 287 -10.84 -22.84 -6.42
CA GLU A 287 -11.74 -23.65 -5.59
C GLU A 287 -10.98 -24.80 -4.91
N GLU A 288 -10.17 -25.54 -5.67
CA GLU A 288 -9.30 -26.61 -5.14
C GLU A 288 -8.24 -26.10 -4.16
N MET A 289 -7.73 -24.87 -4.36
CA MET A 289 -6.73 -24.27 -3.47
C MET A 289 -7.29 -23.90 -2.08
N GLY A 290 -8.60 -24.00 -1.86
CA GLY A 290 -9.23 -23.65 -0.58
C GLY A 290 -9.08 -22.16 -0.22
N VAL A 291 -8.75 -21.30 -1.19
CA VAL A 291 -8.69 -19.83 -1.01
C VAL A 291 -10.06 -19.29 -0.57
N LEU A 292 -11.13 -20.03 -0.89
CA LEU A 292 -12.52 -19.73 -0.53
C LEU A 292 -12.89 -20.03 0.93
N GLU A 293 -12.10 -20.84 1.64
CA GLU A 293 -12.35 -21.12 3.08
C GLU A 293 -11.88 -19.97 3.99
N MET A 294 -11.17 -18.99 3.42
CA MET A 294 -10.68 -17.84 4.16
C MET A 294 -11.88 -16.98 4.59
N ASN A 295 -12.03 -16.73 5.90
CA ASN A 295 -13.11 -15.92 6.44
C ASN A 295 -12.91 -14.44 6.05
N ILE A 296 -13.30 -14.09 4.82
CA ILE A 296 -13.18 -12.73 4.25
C ILE A 296 -13.85 -11.69 5.15
N PRO A 297 -15.06 -11.91 5.71
CA PRO A 297 -15.65 -10.98 6.65
C PRO A 297 -14.76 -10.69 7.87
N LEU A 298 -14.12 -11.71 8.45
CA LEU A 298 -13.18 -11.51 9.55
C LEU A 298 -11.98 -10.67 9.13
N MET A 299 -11.35 -10.97 7.99
CA MET A 299 -10.20 -10.21 7.48
C MET A 299 -10.54 -8.74 7.20
N VAL A 300 -11.68 -8.52 6.55
CA VAL A 300 -12.21 -7.17 6.30
C VAL A 300 -12.46 -6.45 7.62
N SER A 301 -13.03 -7.14 8.62
CA SER A 301 -13.29 -6.55 9.94
C SER A 301 -12.01 -6.14 10.66
N VAL A 302 -10.96 -6.97 10.62
CA VAL A 302 -9.66 -6.63 11.21
C VAL A 302 -9.04 -5.42 10.51
N ASN A 303 -8.98 -5.44 9.17
CA ASN A 303 -8.42 -4.31 8.41
C ASN A 303 -9.21 -3.01 8.66
N PHE A 304 -10.54 -3.11 8.68
CA PHE A 304 -11.43 -2.01 9.00
C PHE A 304 -11.16 -1.45 10.41
N ALA A 305 -11.05 -2.31 11.43
CA ALA A 305 -10.77 -1.90 12.80
C ALA A 305 -9.39 -1.20 12.93
N VAL A 306 -8.36 -1.73 12.27
CA VAL A 306 -7.02 -1.12 12.22
C VAL A 306 -7.08 0.26 11.56
N PHE A 307 -7.79 0.37 10.44
CA PHE A 307 -7.90 1.64 9.71
C PHE A 307 -8.67 2.70 10.50
N VAL A 308 -9.79 2.33 11.13
CA VAL A 308 -10.56 3.23 12.01
C VAL A 308 -9.71 3.65 13.21
N GLY A 309 -9.00 2.71 13.86
CA GLY A 309 -8.08 3.04 14.96
C GLY A 309 -7.01 4.05 14.53
N TYR A 310 -6.46 3.88 13.32
CA TYR A 310 -5.55 4.85 12.73
C TYR A 310 -6.22 6.22 12.50
N LEU A 311 -7.42 6.27 11.93
CA LEU A 311 -8.15 7.53 11.73
C LEU A 311 -8.40 8.27 13.06
N LEU A 312 -8.83 7.55 14.10
CA LEU A 312 -9.03 8.10 15.45
C LEU A 312 -7.72 8.66 16.03
N TRP A 313 -6.60 7.99 15.79
CA TRP A 313 -5.29 8.48 16.20
C TRP A 313 -4.86 9.73 15.40
N VAL A 314 -5.16 9.80 14.10
CA VAL A 314 -4.84 10.96 13.26
C VAL A 314 -5.70 12.19 13.61
N TYR A 315 -6.89 12.00 14.19
CA TYR A 315 -7.80 13.09 14.59
C TYR A 315 -7.10 14.24 15.33
N ARG A 316 -6.18 13.91 16.25
CA ARG A 316 -5.42 14.89 17.06
C ARG A 316 -4.58 15.89 16.27
N TYR A 317 -4.32 15.63 14.99
CA TYR A 317 -3.56 16.52 14.12
C TYR A 317 -4.44 17.52 13.36
N PHE A 318 -5.76 17.36 13.40
CA PHE A 318 -6.68 18.32 12.84
C PHE A 318 -6.96 19.42 13.87
N PRO A 319 -6.87 20.71 13.50
CA PRO A 319 -7.26 21.79 14.39
C PRO A 319 -8.72 21.60 14.82
N ALA A 320 -8.99 21.67 16.12
CA ALA A 320 -10.36 21.79 16.60
C ALA A 320 -10.95 23.06 15.95
N ALA A 321 -12.11 22.93 15.32
CA ALA A 321 -12.85 24.08 14.81
C ALA A 321 -13.41 24.87 16.00
N THR A 322 -12.54 25.57 16.73
CA THR A 322 -12.88 26.45 17.86
C THR A 322 -11.86 27.57 17.93
N SER A 323 -11.90 28.49 16.96
CA SER A 323 -11.43 29.88 17.09
C SER A 323 -11.81 30.76 15.88
N VAL A 324 -13.03 30.64 15.33
CA VAL A 324 -13.47 31.51 14.19
C VAL A 324 -14.72 32.33 14.51
N ASP A 325 -15.21 32.32 15.74
CA ASP A 325 -16.28 33.25 16.19
C ASP A 325 -15.81 34.22 17.29
N GLN A 326 -14.53 34.62 17.31
CA GLN A 326 -14.06 35.63 18.28
C GLN A 326 -13.40 36.89 17.70
N GLU A 327 -13.14 36.98 16.39
CA GLU A 327 -12.71 38.24 15.78
C GLU A 327 -13.22 38.37 14.33
N SER A 328 -14.50 38.71 14.18
CA SER A 328 -15.02 39.47 13.03
C SER A 328 -16.33 40.15 13.38
#